data_AF-A0A3D4I1L2-F1
#
_entry.id   AF-A0A3D4I1L2-F1
#
_cell.length_a   1.000
_cell.length_b   1.000
_cell.length_c   1.000
_cell.angle_alpha   90.00
_cell.angle_beta   90.00
_cell.angle_gamma   90.00
#
_symmetry.space_group_name_H-M   'P 1'
#
loop_
_entity.id
_entity.type
_entity.pdbx_description
1 polymer ?
#
loop_
_entity_poly.entity_id
_entity_poly.type
_entity_poly.pdbx_seq_one_letter_code
_entity_poly.pdbx_strand_id
1 'polypeptide(L)' 'KVLICGMYGGKADFFTAKGMAEDLLCRLSVYGWEIKSSGNESGYHPGRCAVLTVGGEKLGVIGEIHPEV' A
#
# COMPACT_ATOMS: atom_id res chain seq x y z
N LYS A 1 0.36 -17.31 -1.19
CA LYS A 1 0.33 -16.85 0.22
C LYS A 1 0.22 -15.33 0.20
N VAL A 2 -0.47 -14.71 1.16
CA VAL A 2 -0.73 -13.25 1.18
C VAL A 2 -0.23 -12.68 2.51
N LEU A 3 0.42 -11.52 2.48
CA LEU A 3 0.78 -10.74 3.66
C LEU A 3 -0.28 -9.64 3.86
N ILE A 4 -0.76 -9.47 5.08
CA ILE A 4 -1.68 -8.39 5.46
C ILE A 4 -1.06 -7.68 6.67
N CYS A 5 -1.03 -6.35 6.62
CA CYS A 5 -0.54 -5.51 7.72
C CYS A 5 -1.54 -4.38 7.96
N GLY A 6 -1.77 -4.06 9.23
CA GLY A 6 -2.63 -2.95 9.66
C GLY A 6 -1.89 -2.09 10.67
N MET A 7 -2.22 -0.81 10.70
CA MET A 7 -1.63 0.18 11.60
C MET A 7 -2.74 1.03 12.22
N TYR A 8 -2.52 1.52 13.44
CA TYR A 8 -3.45 2.38 14.14
C TYR A 8 -2.70 3.38 15.03
N GLY A 9 -3.28 4.56 15.26
CA GLY A 9 -2.73 5.62 16.11
C GLY A 9 -2.30 6.87 15.34
N GLY A 10 -1.94 7.94 16.05
CA GLY A 10 -1.77 9.28 15.46
C GLY A 10 -0.63 9.47 14.46
N LYS A 11 0.21 8.46 14.23
CA LYS A 11 1.27 8.45 13.20
C LYS A 11 1.04 7.38 12.13
N ALA A 12 -0.08 6.66 12.19
CA ALA A 12 -0.43 5.64 11.20
C ALA A 12 -1.12 6.32 10.02
N ASP A 13 -0.34 6.75 9.05
CA ASP A 13 -0.82 7.36 7.81
C ASP A 13 -0.32 6.58 6.57
N PHE A 14 -0.87 6.95 5.41
CA PHE A 14 -0.49 6.38 4.13
C PHE A 14 1.02 6.39 3.88
N PHE A 15 1.72 7.47 4.24
CA PHE A 15 3.16 7.61 3.96
C PHE A 15 4.00 6.69 4.84
N THR A 16 3.59 6.49 6.09
CA THR A 16 4.24 5.57 7.00
C THR A 16 4.05 4.13 6.51
N ALA A 17 2.83 3.76 6.12
CA ALA A 17 2.56 2.45 5.54
C ALA A 17 3.32 2.21 4.23
N LYS A 18 3.41 3.23 3.37
CA LYS A 18 4.21 3.19 2.14
C LYS A 18 5.68 2.91 2.46
N GLY A 19 6.29 3.65 3.37
CA GLY A 19 7.70 3.46 3.74
C GLY A 19 7.98 2.05 4.29
N MET A 20 7.06 1.49 5.07
CA MET A 20 7.16 0.11 5.55
C MET A 20 7.14 -0.93 4.41
N ALA A 21 6.29 -0.72 3.41
CA ALA A 21 6.24 -1.61 2.24
C ALA A 21 7.49 -1.48 1.37
N GLU A 22 8.03 -0.27 1.19
CA GLU A 22 9.28 -0.04 0.47
C GLU A 22 10.46 -0.74 1.16
N ASP A 23 10.58 -0.60 2.49
CA ASP A 23 11.60 -1.30 3.28
C ASP A 23 11.46 -2.83 3.19
N LEU A 24 10.22 -3.33 3.29
CA LEU A 24 9.94 -4.77 3.17
C LEU A 24 10.37 -5.32 1.81
N LEU A 25 10.00 -4.67 0.71
CA LEU A 25 10.36 -5.10 -0.64
C LEU A 25 11.88 -5.07 -0.85
N CYS A 26 12.55 -4.03 -0.33
CA CYS A 26 14.01 -3.93 -0.36
C CYS A 26 14.67 -5.11 0.38
N ARG A 27 14.22 -5.43 1.59
CA ARG A 27 14.75 -6.54 2.40
C ARG A 27 14.48 -7.92 1.79
N LEU A 28 13.42 -8.04 0.99
CA LEU A 28 13.10 -9.26 0.25
C LEU A 28 13.79 -9.32 -1.12
N SER A 29 14.65 -8.36 -1.47
CA SER A 29 15.31 -8.26 -2.77
C SER A 29 14.32 -8.19 -3.96
N VAL A 30 13.15 -7.56 -3.74
CA VAL A 30 12.15 -7.32 -4.78
C VAL A 30 12.39 -5.93 -5.35
N TYR A 31 12.74 -5.88 -6.64
CA TYR A 31 13.09 -4.65 -7.36
C TYR A 31 12.19 -4.43 -8.58
N GLY A 32 12.28 -3.25 -9.18
CA GLY A 32 11.51 -2.90 -10.39
C GLY A 32 10.00 -2.77 -10.13
N TRP A 33 9.61 -2.55 -8.89
CA TRP A 33 8.23 -2.24 -8.54
C TRP A 33 7.90 -0.77 -8.83
N GLU A 34 6.64 -0.51 -9.15
CA GLU A 34 6.07 0.82 -9.27
C GLU A 34 4.95 0.98 -8.25
N ILE A 35 4.74 2.22 -7.77
CA ILE A 35 3.60 2.60 -6.95
C ILE A 35 2.80 3.71 -7.63
N LYS A 36 1.51 3.50 -7.82
CA LYS A 36 0.61 4.47 -8.49
C LYS A 36 -0.60 4.72 -7.62
N SER A 37 -0.94 6.00 -7.42
CA SER A 37 -2.16 6.39 -6.71
C SER A 37 -3.38 5.77 -7.38
N SER A 38 -4.31 5.25 -6.58
CA SER A 38 -5.56 4.65 -7.06
C SER A 38 -6.73 5.13 -6.23
N GLY A 39 -7.78 5.60 -6.90
CA GLY A 39 -9.05 5.96 -6.27
C GLY A 39 -10.12 4.86 -6.34
N ASN A 40 -9.78 3.70 -6.92
CA ASN A 40 -10.75 2.67 -7.32
C ASN A 40 -10.71 1.42 -6.42
N GLU A 41 -9.85 1.39 -5.40
CA GLU A 41 -9.71 0.24 -4.51
C GLU A 41 -10.80 0.27 -3.44
N SER A 42 -11.69 -0.71 -3.48
CA SER A 42 -12.83 -0.82 -2.56
C SER A 42 -12.38 -0.85 -1.09
N GLY A 43 -13.10 -0.12 -0.23
CA GLY A 43 -12.82 -0.03 1.20
C GLY A 43 -11.69 0.94 1.59
N TYR A 44 -10.97 1.51 0.63
CA TYR A 44 -9.91 2.48 0.88
C TYR A 44 -10.33 3.91 0.58
N HIS A 45 -9.68 4.85 1.25
CA HIS A 45 -9.84 6.28 1.02
C HIS A 45 -9.30 6.65 -0.38
N PRO A 46 -10.10 7.29 -1.26
CA PRO A 46 -9.76 7.47 -2.69
C PRO A 46 -8.54 8.37 -2.93
N GLY A 47 -8.25 9.29 -2.01
CA GLY A 47 -7.05 10.14 -2.06
C GLY A 47 -5.83 9.60 -1.32
N ARG A 48 -5.96 8.45 -0.64
CA ARG A 48 -4.92 7.88 0.23
C ARG A 48 -4.80 6.37 0.02
N CYS A 49 -4.71 6.01 -1.25
CA CYS A 49 -4.58 4.63 -1.69
C CYS A 49 -3.67 4.56 -2.93
N ALA A 50 -2.90 3.49 -3.03
CA ALA A 50 -2.02 3.21 -4.14
C ALA A 50 -1.90 1.71 -4.40
N VAL A 51 -1.67 1.37 -5.67
CA VAL A 51 -1.43 0.00 -6.13
C VAL A 51 0.06 -0.17 -6.42
N LEU A 52 0.61 -1.28 -5.96
CA LEU A 52 1.98 -1.69 -6.26
C LEU A 52 1.96 -2.70 -7.39
N THR A 53 2.83 -2.50 -8.37
CA THR A 53 2.97 -3.40 -9.52
C THR A 53 4.42 -3.78 -9.77
N VAL A 54 4.68 -4.99 -10.28
CA VAL A 54 6.00 -5.42 -10.78
C VAL A 54 5.79 -6.03 -12.16
N GLY A 55 6.51 -5.53 -13.17
CA GLY A 55 6.35 -6.02 -14.55
C GLY A 55 4.93 -5.89 -15.10
N GLY A 56 4.15 -4.91 -14.60
CA GLY A 56 2.74 -4.72 -14.97
C GLY A 56 1.73 -5.56 -14.19
N GLU A 57 2.17 -6.50 -13.34
CA GLU A 57 1.29 -7.30 -12.50
C GLU A 57 1.06 -6.66 -11.13
N LYS A 58 -0.17 -6.74 -10.61
CA LYS A 58 -0.54 -6.20 -9.29
C LYS A 58 0.06 -7.06 -8.17
N LEU A 59 0.93 -6.46 -7.37
CA LEU A 59 1.58 -7.08 -6.22
C LEU A 59 0.79 -6.85 -4.92
N GLY A 60 0.13 -5.70 -4.80
CA GLY A 60 -0.67 -5.37 -3.62
C GLY A 60 -1.26 -3.96 -3.65
N VAL A 61 -1.95 -3.62 -2.56
CA VAL A 61 -2.57 -2.31 -2.33
C VAL A 61 -2.08 -1.78 -0.99
N ILE A 62 -1.78 -0.49 -0.93
CA ILE A 62 -1.52 0.25 0.32
C ILE A 62 -2.52 1.39 0.37
N GLY A 63 -3.18 1.57 1.51
CA GLY A 63 -4.08 2.69 1.68
C GLY A 63 -4.58 2.85 3.11
N GLU A 64 -5.22 3.97 3.35
CA GLU A 64 -6.02 4.20 4.55
C GLU A 64 -7.44 3.67 4.32
N ILE A 65 -8.01 3.04 5.34
CA ILE A 65 -9.40 2.58 5.29
C ILE A 65 -10.32 3.79 5.16
N HIS A 66 -11.36 3.68 4.33
CA HIS A 66 -12.34 4.74 4.17
C HIS A 66 -13.07 4.99 5.52
N PRO A 67 -13.20 6.24 5.98
CA PRO A 67 -13.73 6.54 7.32
C PRO A 67 -15.20 6.15 7.52
N GLU A 68 -15.95 6.00 6.42
CA GLU A 68 -17.37 5.59 6.44
C GLU A 68 -17.59 4.08 6.29
N VAL A 69 -16.52 3.28 6.32
CA VAL A 69 -16.59 1.80 6.35
C VAL A 69 -16.64 1.32 7.79
#